data_AF-A0A7S3N024-F1
#
_entry.id   AF-A0A7S3N024-F1
#
_cell.length_a   1.000
_cell.length_b   1.000
_cell.length_c   1.000
_cell.angle_alpha   90.00
_cell.angle_beta   90.00
_cell.angle_gamma   90.00
#
_symmetry.space_group_name_H-M   'P 1'
#
loop_
_entity.id
_entity.type
_entity.pdbx_description
1 polymer ?
#
loop_
_entity_poly.entity_id
_entity_poly.type
_entity_poly.pdbx_seq_one_letter_code
_entity_poly.pdbx_strand_id
1 'polypeptide(L)'
;MLDIVSVRSSSSAAMTAQLQTKIDNLVRDIFHKVVLVPTYDDGMRIAKDHNLTCITSDLQVVYAGAFLTRGGHYNRSQMDRYTLYASIRSLKTQIEAKEMELKKVESQMEVTDKQDLEMLKDLRSAEQALRSVRSQCSKLSTELLENKAQAGQKRLHLSEIVKAIETLHLQKKRILELKEEAEEGKNQPQKDVKVAEGRLADLSKQANDLHFQLAQLKIDLVKVVNQLEQKQSLLDSSYLPKKVHIEAMMVEAEEYSKIARVSSNEGSAFSGKLIIKDLNDKLKEENTEIDQVQKDLKAKYDQLRDLVAEEAPRGDTMMNGTQ
;
A
#
# COMPACT_ATOMS: atom_id res chain seq x y z
N MET A 1 67.70 55.26 19.23
CA MET A 1 68.88 55.81 19.94
C MET A 1 69.18 57.15 19.32
N LEU A 2 68.89 58.23 20.05
CA LEU A 2 69.22 59.61 19.68
C LEU A 2 69.81 60.24 20.93
N ASP A 3 71.11 60.53 20.85
CA ASP A 3 71.88 61.20 21.91
C ASP A 3 71.56 62.70 21.92
N ILE A 4 71.14 63.21 23.07
CA ILE A 4 71.04 64.65 23.33
C ILE A 4 72.34 65.09 23.98
N VAL A 5 73.24 65.65 23.17
CA VAL A 5 74.47 66.30 23.64
C VAL A 5 74.10 67.63 24.29
N SER A 6 74.19 67.67 25.61
CA SER A 6 74.07 68.87 26.44
C SER A 6 75.33 69.72 26.30
N VAL A 7 75.27 70.77 25.46
CA VAL A 7 76.30 71.81 25.40
C VAL A 7 76.03 72.80 26.55
N ARG A 8 76.58 72.52 27.74
CA ARG A 8 76.71 73.53 28.80
C ARG A 8 77.84 74.48 28.41
N SER A 9 77.46 75.68 27.97
CA SER A 9 78.38 76.77 27.64
C SER A 9 79.05 77.33 28.91
N SER A 10 80.36 77.07 29.05
CA SER A 10 81.27 77.58 30.09
C SER A 10 81.40 79.11 30.14
N SER A 11 80.80 79.82 29.19
CA SER A 11 80.75 81.29 29.09
C SER A 11 79.72 81.93 30.02
N SER A 12 78.72 81.18 30.50
CA SER A 12 77.65 81.70 31.37
C SER A 12 78.16 82.03 32.79
N ALA A 13 78.99 81.15 33.37
CA ALA A 13 79.48 81.29 34.74
C ALA A 13 80.44 82.49 34.93
N ALA A 14 81.32 82.76 33.96
CA ALA A 14 82.24 83.88 34.01
C ALA A 14 81.52 85.23 33.80
N MET A 15 80.48 85.26 32.96
CA MET A 15 79.62 86.43 32.79
C MET A 15 78.82 86.74 34.06
N THR A 16 78.29 85.71 34.74
CA THR A 16 77.59 85.90 36.03
C THR A 16 78.52 86.42 37.13
N ALA A 17 79.79 86.01 37.17
CA ALA A 17 80.75 86.51 38.16
C ALA A 17 81.07 88.00 37.94
N GLN A 18 81.31 88.43 36.69
CA GLN A 18 81.50 89.85 36.37
C GLN A 18 80.25 90.68 36.62
N LEU A 19 79.06 90.14 36.36
CA LEU A 19 77.80 90.81 36.68
C LEU A 19 77.65 90.97 38.20
N GLN A 20 77.98 89.93 38.96
CA GLN A 20 77.91 89.95 40.42
C GLN A 20 78.83 91.02 41.00
N THR A 21 80.08 91.14 40.53
CA THR A 21 80.99 92.20 41.00
C THR A 21 80.49 93.60 40.66
N LYS A 22 79.87 93.78 39.47
CA LYS A 22 79.26 95.07 39.10
C LYS A 22 78.03 95.39 39.95
N ILE A 23 77.21 94.38 40.26
CA ILE A 23 76.06 94.53 41.15
C ILE A 23 76.55 94.84 42.57
N ASP A 24 77.55 94.15 43.08
CA ASP A 24 78.09 94.39 44.43
C ASP A 24 78.69 95.79 44.53
N ASN A 25 79.42 96.25 43.52
CA ASN A 25 79.92 97.63 43.46
C ASN A 25 78.78 98.65 43.36
N LEU A 26 77.73 98.37 42.57
CA LEU A 26 76.56 99.24 42.45
C LEU A 26 75.77 99.28 43.77
N VAL A 27 75.57 98.15 44.43
CA VAL A 27 74.95 98.04 45.76
C VAL A 27 75.80 98.79 46.77
N ARG A 28 77.13 98.69 46.70
CA ARG A 28 78.03 99.46 47.54
C ARG A 28 77.91 100.94 47.26
N ASP A 29 77.89 101.38 46.01
CA ASP A 29 77.79 102.81 45.66
C ASP A 29 76.42 103.41 46.02
N ILE A 30 75.33 102.65 45.89
CA ILE A 30 73.96 103.08 46.22
C ILE A 30 73.71 103.05 47.74
N PHE A 31 74.18 102.03 48.44
CA PHE A 31 73.83 101.76 49.85
C PHE A 31 74.99 101.94 50.84
N HIS A 32 76.16 102.40 50.40
CA HIS A 32 77.35 102.67 51.24
C HIS A 32 77.04 103.56 52.45
N LYS A 33 76.05 104.45 52.33
CA LYS A 33 75.61 105.38 53.38
C LYS A 33 74.21 105.05 53.90
N VAL A 34 73.70 103.85 53.65
CA VAL A 34 72.35 103.43 54.00
C VAL A 34 72.38 102.25 54.97
N VAL A 35 71.79 102.42 56.16
CA VAL A 35 71.72 101.42 57.22
C VAL A 35 70.28 100.93 57.38
N LEU A 36 70.06 99.62 57.43
CA LEU A 36 68.75 99.07 57.77
C LEU A 36 68.60 98.99 59.29
N VAL A 37 67.52 99.55 59.83
CA VAL A 37 67.32 99.67 61.27
C VAL A 37 65.93 99.14 61.65
N PRO A 38 65.78 98.36 62.73
CA PRO A 38 64.50 97.71 63.05
C PRO A 38 63.41 98.70 63.46
N THR A 39 63.77 99.79 64.16
CA THR A 39 62.84 100.78 64.68
C THR A 39 63.20 102.21 64.25
N TYR A 40 62.21 103.10 64.30
CA TYR A 40 62.38 104.51 63.95
C TYR A 40 63.35 105.25 64.88
N ASP A 41 63.23 105.03 66.20
CA ASP A 41 64.04 105.73 67.21
C ASP A 41 65.53 105.40 67.06
N ASP A 42 65.83 104.12 66.78
CA ASP A 42 67.17 103.67 66.46
C ASP A 42 67.68 104.32 65.16
N GLY A 43 66.82 104.40 64.13
CA GLY A 43 67.15 105.03 62.86
C GLY A 43 67.50 106.50 63.01
N MET A 44 66.75 107.23 63.84
CA MET A 44 66.97 108.63 64.18
C MET A 44 68.29 108.85 64.93
N ARG A 45 68.58 108.01 65.93
CA ARG A 45 69.82 108.10 66.71
C ARG A 45 71.04 107.87 65.82
N ILE A 46 71.03 106.79 65.03
CA ILE A 46 72.14 106.42 64.14
C ILE A 46 72.33 107.48 63.04
N ALA A 47 71.24 107.98 62.45
CA ALA A 47 71.32 109.00 61.40
C ALA A 47 71.88 110.34 61.91
N LYS A 48 71.62 110.68 63.17
CA LYS A 48 72.17 111.89 63.83
C LYS A 48 73.63 111.72 64.23
N ASP A 49 73.96 110.61 64.89
CA ASP A 49 75.28 110.40 65.49
C ASP A 49 76.35 110.06 64.45
N HIS A 50 75.96 109.36 63.37
CA HIS A 50 76.89 108.84 62.36
C HIS A 50 76.69 109.43 60.96
N ASN A 51 75.71 110.32 60.78
CA ASN A 51 75.41 110.97 59.50
C ASN A 51 75.18 109.96 58.36
N LEU A 52 74.43 108.90 58.65
CA LEU A 52 74.03 107.86 57.70
C LEU A 52 72.52 107.95 57.43
N THR A 53 72.10 107.57 56.23
CA THR A 53 70.68 107.40 55.92
C THR A 53 70.23 106.06 56.50
N CYS A 54 69.13 106.03 57.24
CA CYS A 54 68.57 104.80 57.80
C CYS A 54 67.24 104.46 57.12
N ILE A 55 67.00 103.18 56.83
CA ILE A 55 65.70 102.69 56.34
C ILE A 55 65.12 101.75 57.39
N THR A 56 63.90 102.01 57.83
CA THR A 56 63.21 101.16 58.81
C THR A 56 62.50 99.97 58.16
N SER A 57 62.13 98.98 58.97
CA SER A 57 61.29 97.84 58.58
C SER A 57 59.95 98.27 57.94
N ASP A 58 59.39 99.39 58.39
CA ASP A 58 58.18 100.02 57.86
C ASP A 58 58.44 100.89 56.60
N LEU A 59 59.62 100.73 55.96
CA LEU A 59 60.06 101.48 54.78
C LEU A 59 60.13 103.00 54.96
N GLN A 60 60.31 103.46 56.20
CA GLN A 60 60.54 104.89 56.47
C GLN A 60 62.01 105.20 56.24
N VAL A 61 62.29 106.32 55.56
CA VAL A 61 63.67 106.75 55.29
C VAL A 61 64.00 107.94 56.20
N VAL A 62 64.96 107.73 57.10
CA VAL A 62 65.55 108.76 57.95
C VAL A 62 66.86 109.18 57.30
N TYR A 63 66.93 110.39 56.76
CA TYR A 63 68.15 110.87 56.10
C TYR A 63 69.22 111.25 57.13
N ALA A 64 70.47 111.15 56.71
CA ALA A 64 71.63 111.64 57.45
C ALA A 64 71.37 113.07 58.01
N GLY A 65 71.60 113.27 59.31
CA GLY A 65 71.20 114.50 60.01
C GLY A 65 69.78 114.48 60.61
N ALA A 66 69.12 113.32 60.63
CA ALA A 66 67.80 113.08 61.23
C ALA A 66 66.62 113.81 60.56
N PHE A 67 66.70 114.06 59.25
CA PHE A 67 65.59 114.59 58.48
C PHE A 67 64.66 113.47 58.01
N LEU A 68 63.38 113.55 58.34
CA LEU A 68 62.39 112.54 57.96
C LEU A 68 61.80 112.85 56.59
N THR A 69 61.77 111.85 55.70
CA THR A 69 60.82 111.86 54.58
C THR A 69 60.01 110.57 54.66
N ARG A 70 58.71 110.69 54.92
CA ARG A 70 57.78 109.55 54.91
C ARG A 70 57.64 109.10 53.45
N GLY A 71 58.35 108.06 53.07
CA GLY A 71 58.30 107.49 51.71
C GLY A 71 56.93 106.89 51.43
N GLY A 72 56.14 107.57 50.58
CA GLY A 72 55.16 107.00 49.66
C GLY A 72 53.92 106.31 50.25
N HIS A 73 52.75 106.88 49.97
CA HIS A 73 51.46 106.18 50.13
C HIS A 73 51.43 104.87 49.33
N TYR A 74 50.88 103.81 49.92
CA TYR A 74 50.53 102.56 49.24
C TYR A 74 49.77 102.87 47.93
N ASN A 75 50.41 102.57 46.80
CA ASN A 75 49.96 103.00 45.49
C ASN A 75 48.89 102.02 44.98
N ARG A 76 47.61 102.42 44.92
CA ARG A 76 46.46 101.60 44.45
C ARG A 76 46.77 100.80 43.17
N SER A 77 47.55 101.40 42.27
CA SER A 77 48.07 100.78 41.04
C SER A 77 48.86 99.48 41.23
N GLN A 78 49.54 99.27 42.36
CA GLN A 78 50.27 98.02 42.65
C GLN A 78 49.32 96.89 43.08
N MET A 79 48.30 97.20 43.88
CA MET A 79 47.27 96.22 44.25
C MET A 79 46.45 95.79 43.03
N ASP A 80 46.08 96.74 42.16
CA ASP A 80 45.36 96.44 40.91
C ASP A 80 46.18 95.54 39.98
N ARG A 81 47.52 95.68 39.97
CA ARG A 81 48.40 94.77 39.22
C ARG A 81 48.44 93.38 39.83
N TYR A 82 48.53 93.27 41.16
CA TYR A 82 48.56 91.97 41.83
C TYR A 82 47.24 91.20 41.63
N THR A 83 46.10 91.87 41.76
CA THR A 83 44.78 91.25 41.52
C THR A 83 44.65 90.78 40.07
N LEU A 84 45.10 91.59 39.10
CA LEU A 84 45.13 91.19 37.69
C LEU A 84 45.99 89.94 37.45
N TYR A 85 47.19 89.87 38.05
CA TYR A 85 48.04 88.68 37.94
C TYR A 85 47.39 87.44 38.56
N ALA A 86 46.71 87.59 39.70
CA ALA A 86 45.96 86.49 40.31
C ALA A 86 44.81 86.01 39.42
N SER A 87 44.07 86.93 38.80
CA SER A 87 43.02 86.62 37.82
C SER A 87 43.57 85.91 36.58
N ILE A 88 44.68 86.40 36.01
CA ILE A 88 45.35 85.76 34.86
C ILE A 88 45.79 84.34 35.22
N ARG A 89 46.37 84.14 36.41
CA ARG A 89 46.79 82.80 36.86
C ARG A 89 45.59 81.86 37.01
N SER A 90 44.50 82.33 37.60
CA SER A 90 43.26 81.54 37.73
C SER A 90 42.68 81.17 36.36
N LEU A 91 42.58 82.13 35.44
CA LEU A 91 42.13 81.88 34.07
C LEU A 91 43.03 80.87 33.34
N LYS A 92 44.35 80.97 33.50
CA LYS A 92 45.29 80.00 32.93
C LYS A 92 45.05 78.59 33.45
N THR A 93 44.84 78.42 34.76
CA THR A 93 44.52 77.10 35.33
C THR A 93 43.17 76.56 34.84
N GLN A 94 42.18 77.43 34.62
CA GLN A 94 40.89 77.03 34.06
C GLN A 94 41.01 76.61 32.59
N ILE A 95 41.82 77.32 31.79
CA ILE A 95 42.11 76.96 30.40
C ILE A 95 42.79 75.59 30.35
N GLU A 96 43.84 75.36 31.14
CA GLU A 96 44.55 74.08 31.19
C GLU A 96 43.60 72.92 31.59
N ALA A 97 42.70 73.15 32.56
CA ALA A 97 41.70 72.16 32.94
C ALA A 97 40.71 71.86 31.79
N LYS A 98 40.23 72.90 31.10
CA LYS A 98 39.31 72.75 29.96
C LYS A 98 39.97 72.10 28.74
N GLU A 99 41.26 72.35 28.50
CA GLU A 99 42.03 71.66 27.46
C GLU A 99 42.17 70.16 27.76
N MET A 100 42.36 69.78 29.03
CA MET A 100 42.38 68.37 29.42
C MET A 100 41.00 67.70 29.27
N GLU A 101 39.92 68.39 29.65
CA GLU A 101 38.55 67.91 29.41
C GLU A 101 38.28 67.71 27.92
N LEU A 102 38.69 68.66 27.08
CA LEU A 102 38.52 68.60 25.63
C LEU A 102 39.26 67.38 25.04
N LYS A 103 40.54 67.18 25.40
CA LYS A 103 41.30 65.99 24.98
C LYS A 103 40.65 64.68 25.41
N LYS A 104 40.05 64.66 26.60
CA LYS A 104 39.33 63.47 27.09
C LYS A 104 38.11 63.19 26.22
N VAL A 105 37.31 64.22 25.89
CA VAL A 105 36.14 64.08 25.01
C VAL A 105 36.56 63.63 23.61
N GLU A 106 37.61 64.21 23.03
CA GLU A 106 38.15 63.79 21.72
C GLU A 106 38.54 62.31 21.73
N SER A 107 39.27 61.85 22.76
CA SER A 107 39.64 60.44 22.87
C SER A 107 38.44 59.51 23.03
N GLN A 108 37.39 59.96 23.72
CA GLN A 108 36.14 59.20 23.84
C GLN A 108 35.41 59.11 22.49
N MET A 109 35.36 60.20 21.73
CA MET A 109 34.79 60.20 20.38
C MET A 109 35.51 59.21 19.47
N GLU A 110 36.85 59.18 19.46
CA GLU A 110 37.61 58.21 18.65
C GLU A 110 37.32 56.75 19.03
N VAL A 111 37.07 56.47 20.32
CA VAL A 111 36.69 55.13 20.78
C VAL A 111 35.29 54.76 20.30
N THR A 112 34.33 55.69 20.42
CA THR A 112 32.96 55.47 19.92
C THR A 112 32.94 55.28 18.41
N ASP A 113 33.69 56.08 17.64
CA ASP A 113 33.78 55.92 16.19
C ASP A 113 34.33 54.54 15.79
N LYS A 114 35.32 54.03 16.53
CA LYS A 114 35.85 52.67 16.32
C LYS A 114 34.81 51.60 16.63
N GLN A 115 34.05 51.77 17.71
CA GLN A 115 32.96 50.86 18.07
C GLN A 115 31.85 50.86 17.03
N ASP A 116 31.46 52.04 16.51
CA ASP A 116 30.46 52.17 15.45
C ASP A 116 30.91 51.47 14.17
N LEU A 117 32.18 51.61 13.79
CA LEU A 117 32.75 50.90 12.64
C LEU A 117 32.75 49.38 12.82
N GLU A 118 32.99 48.90 14.04
CA GLU A 118 32.95 47.47 14.37
C GLU A 118 31.50 46.95 14.31
N MET A 119 30.56 47.66 14.91
CA MET A 119 29.12 47.33 14.84
C MET A 119 28.60 47.30 13.40
N LEU A 120 29.06 48.22 12.54
CA LEU A 120 28.69 48.22 11.12
C LEU A 120 29.24 47.00 10.36
N LYS A 121 30.44 46.52 10.71
CA LYS A 121 31.01 45.29 10.12
C LYS A 121 30.21 44.07 10.56
N ASP A 122 29.88 43.99 11.85
CA ASP A 122 29.09 42.88 12.42
C ASP A 122 27.69 42.85 11.83
N LEU A 123 27.04 44.02 11.71
CA LEU A 123 25.74 44.16 11.06
C LEU A 123 25.78 43.63 9.62
N ARG A 124 26.81 44.02 8.85
CA ARG A 124 26.98 43.56 7.46
C ARG A 124 27.20 42.05 7.36
N SER A 125 27.98 41.49 8.28
CA SER A 125 28.19 40.04 8.38
C SER A 125 26.88 39.31 8.69
N ALA A 126 26.11 39.80 9.67
CA ALA A 126 24.81 39.26 10.03
C ALA A 126 23.79 39.33 8.86
N GLU A 127 23.77 40.43 8.11
CA GLU A 127 22.94 40.56 6.92
C GLU A 127 23.30 39.55 5.83
N GLN A 128 24.59 39.30 5.61
CA GLN A 128 25.04 38.27 4.66
C GLN A 128 24.64 36.87 5.10
N ALA A 129 24.80 36.55 6.40
CA ALA A 129 24.34 35.30 6.98
C ALA A 129 22.82 35.14 6.80
N LEU A 130 22.04 36.18 7.06
CA LEU A 130 20.58 36.18 6.87
C LEU A 130 20.19 35.92 5.40
N ARG A 131 20.88 36.54 4.43
CA ARG A 131 20.65 36.28 3.00
C ARG A 131 20.95 34.83 2.63
N SER A 132 22.05 34.27 3.16
CA SER A 132 22.40 32.87 2.96
C SER A 132 21.31 31.94 3.49
N VAL A 133 20.87 32.14 4.74
CA VAL A 133 19.79 31.35 5.34
C VAL A 133 18.48 31.46 4.54
N ARG A 134 18.08 32.67 4.13
CA ARG A 134 16.89 32.85 3.28
C ARG A 134 17.00 32.08 1.97
N SER A 135 18.16 32.07 1.33
CA SER A 135 18.38 31.30 0.10
C SER A 135 18.27 29.80 0.34
N GLN A 136 18.78 29.29 1.46
CA GLN A 136 18.66 27.88 1.85
C GLN A 136 17.22 27.51 2.15
N CYS A 137 16.47 28.34 2.89
CA CYS A 137 15.04 28.12 3.14
C CYS A 137 14.25 28.06 1.83
N SER A 138 14.56 28.93 0.86
CA SER A 138 13.92 28.90 -0.46
C SER A 138 14.19 27.58 -1.19
N LYS A 139 15.43 27.09 -1.18
CA LYS A 139 15.80 25.80 -1.80
C LYS A 139 15.09 24.62 -1.14
N LEU A 140 15.09 24.58 0.20
CA LEU A 140 14.40 23.53 0.95
C LEU A 140 12.88 23.56 0.69
N SER A 141 12.29 24.74 0.54
CA SER A 141 10.87 24.87 0.19
C SER A 141 10.55 24.31 -1.19
N THR A 142 11.44 24.53 -2.19
CA THR A 142 11.25 23.97 -3.53
C THR A 142 11.43 22.45 -3.54
N GLU A 143 12.44 21.93 -2.85
CA GLU A 143 12.67 20.49 -2.69
C GLU A 143 11.49 19.80 -1.99
N LEU A 144 10.88 20.44 -0.98
CA LEU A 144 9.70 19.92 -0.30
C LEU A 144 8.49 19.82 -1.24
N LEU A 145 8.27 20.82 -2.10
CA LEU A 145 7.21 20.79 -3.11
C LEU A 145 7.44 19.68 -4.13
N GLU A 146 8.67 19.51 -4.62
CA GLU A 146 9.03 18.44 -5.55
C GLU A 146 8.83 17.05 -4.91
N ASN A 147 9.28 16.85 -3.67
CA ASN A 147 9.07 15.61 -2.93
C ASN A 147 7.58 15.31 -2.73
N LYS A 148 6.76 16.33 -2.47
CA LYS A 148 5.30 16.17 -2.36
C LYS A 148 4.67 15.76 -3.69
N ALA A 149 5.13 16.34 -4.80
CA ALA A 149 4.69 15.96 -6.14
C ALA A 149 5.08 14.50 -6.47
N GLN A 150 6.32 14.10 -6.20
CA GLN A 150 6.79 12.73 -6.39
C GLN A 150 6.02 11.72 -5.52
N ALA A 151 5.73 12.06 -4.26
CA ALA A 151 4.90 11.23 -3.38
C ALA A 151 3.47 11.08 -3.94
N GLY A 152 2.91 12.14 -4.52
CA GLY A 152 1.64 12.10 -5.25
C GLY A 152 1.66 11.12 -6.42
N GLN A 153 2.68 11.19 -7.27
CA GLN A 153 2.85 10.27 -8.41
C GLN A 153 2.98 8.81 -7.94
N LYS A 154 3.80 8.54 -6.91
CA LYS A 154 3.95 7.19 -6.34
C LYS A 154 2.62 6.64 -5.82
N ARG A 155 1.77 7.48 -5.20
CA ARG A 155 0.43 7.07 -4.76
C ARG A 155 -0.48 6.69 -5.93
N LEU A 156 -0.42 7.42 -7.04
CA LEU A 156 -1.18 7.08 -8.25
C LEU A 156 -0.72 5.73 -8.81
N HIS A 157 0.58 5.51 -8.97
CA HIS A 157 1.12 4.23 -9.42
C HIS A 157 0.76 3.07 -8.49
N LEU A 158 0.79 3.27 -7.18
CA LEU A 158 0.33 2.25 -6.23
C LEU A 158 -1.15 1.91 -6.44
N SER A 159 -2.00 2.92 -6.68
CA SER A 159 -3.43 2.69 -6.99
C SER A 159 -3.61 1.88 -8.29
N GLU A 160 -2.82 2.18 -9.32
CA GLU A 160 -2.83 1.43 -10.58
C GLU A 160 -2.41 -0.04 -10.38
N ILE A 161 -1.35 -0.27 -9.59
CA ILE A 161 -0.88 -1.61 -9.24
C ILE A 161 -1.96 -2.40 -8.48
N VAL A 162 -2.62 -1.76 -7.50
CA VAL A 162 -3.71 -2.41 -6.75
C VAL A 162 -4.85 -2.83 -7.68
N LYS A 163 -5.29 -1.97 -8.60
CA LYS A 163 -6.31 -2.31 -9.60
C LYS A 163 -5.87 -3.46 -10.52
N ALA A 164 -4.60 -3.49 -10.91
CA ALA A 164 -4.05 -4.60 -11.69
C ALA A 164 -4.08 -5.92 -10.91
N ILE A 165 -3.74 -5.89 -9.61
CA ILE A 165 -3.81 -7.07 -8.72
C ILE A 165 -5.25 -7.57 -8.58
N GLU A 166 -6.22 -6.67 -8.41
CA GLU A 166 -7.65 -7.04 -8.37
C GLU A 166 -8.10 -7.71 -9.66
N THR A 167 -7.69 -7.15 -10.81
CA THR A 167 -7.99 -7.72 -12.12
C THR A 167 -7.37 -9.11 -12.29
N LEU A 168 -6.13 -9.31 -11.86
CA LEU A 168 -5.46 -10.62 -11.89
C LEU A 168 -6.14 -11.63 -10.95
N HIS A 169 -6.62 -11.21 -9.78
CA HIS A 169 -7.39 -12.08 -8.90
C HIS A 169 -8.70 -12.54 -9.55
N LEU A 170 -9.41 -11.63 -10.22
CA LEU A 170 -10.63 -11.97 -10.95
C LEU A 170 -10.35 -12.97 -12.08
N GLN A 171 -9.28 -12.74 -12.86
CA GLN A 171 -8.85 -13.65 -13.92
C GLN A 171 -8.44 -15.01 -13.36
N LYS A 172 -7.69 -15.05 -12.25
CA LYS A 172 -7.33 -16.30 -11.57
C LYS A 172 -8.57 -17.09 -11.12
N LYS A 173 -9.57 -16.41 -10.56
CA LYS A 173 -10.85 -17.03 -10.18
C LYS A 173 -11.55 -17.63 -11.40
N ARG A 174 -11.63 -16.89 -12.51
CA ARG A 174 -12.23 -17.39 -13.76
C ARG A 174 -11.51 -18.60 -14.32
N ILE A 175 -10.18 -18.64 -14.23
CA ILE A 175 -9.38 -19.81 -14.64
C ILE A 175 -9.70 -21.02 -13.77
N LEU A 176 -9.92 -20.84 -12.46
CA LEU A 176 -10.32 -21.94 -11.58
C LEU A 176 -11.70 -22.49 -11.95
N GLU A 177 -12.69 -21.61 -12.15
CA GLU A 177 -14.03 -22.00 -12.61
C GLU A 177 -13.96 -22.79 -13.94
N LEU A 178 -13.21 -22.28 -14.92
CA LEU A 178 -13.02 -22.96 -16.20
C LEU A 178 -12.30 -24.31 -16.06
N LYS A 179 -11.40 -24.46 -15.09
CA LYS A 179 -10.74 -25.75 -14.80
C LYS A 179 -11.70 -26.75 -14.17
N GLU A 180 -12.56 -26.30 -13.26
CA GLU A 180 -13.61 -27.14 -12.67
C GLU A 180 -14.61 -27.59 -13.76
N GLU A 181 -15.09 -26.67 -14.59
CA GLU A 181 -15.95 -26.97 -15.75
C GLU A 181 -15.27 -27.97 -16.71
N ALA A 182 -13.97 -27.84 -16.97
CA ALA A 182 -13.22 -28.75 -17.83
C ALA A 182 -13.05 -30.15 -17.21
N GLU A 183 -12.84 -30.25 -15.90
CA GLU A 183 -12.76 -31.55 -15.20
C GLU A 183 -14.14 -32.23 -15.12
N GLU A 184 -15.23 -31.47 -14.90
CA GLU A 184 -16.59 -32.00 -15.04
C GLU A 184 -16.86 -32.49 -16.47
N GLY A 185 -16.46 -31.71 -17.48
CA GLY A 185 -16.56 -32.06 -18.89
C GLY A 185 -15.75 -33.31 -19.28
N LYS A 186 -14.62 -33.61 -18.63
CA LYS A 186 -13.87 -34.88 -18.81
C LYS A 186 -14.55 -36.07 -18.15
N ASN A 187 -15.17 -35.86 -17.00
CA ASN A 187 -15.83 -36.93 -16.24
C ASN A 187 -17.20 -37.32 -16.82
N GLN A 188 -17.85 -36.38 -17.52
CA GLN A 188 -19.14 -36.61 -18.17
C GLN A 188 -19.12 -37.75 -19.22
N PRO A 189 -18.21 -37.78 -20.21
CA PRO A 189 -18.15 -38.87 -21.18
C PRO A 189 -17.84 -40.22 -20.52
N GLN A 190 -17.04 -40.27 -19.45
CA GLN A 190 -16.84 -41.53 -18.71
C GLN A 190 -18.11 -42.02 -18.01
N LYS A 191 -18.91 -41.12 -17.45
CA LYS A 191 -20.23 -41.47 -16.88
C LYS A 191 -21.17 -41.95 -17.98
N ASP A 192 -21.22 -41.25 -19.10
CA ASP A 192 -22.10 -41.60 -20.24
C ASP A 192 -21.70 -42.95 -20.85
N VAL A 193 -20.40 -43.25 -20.97
CA VAL A 193 -19.89 -44.56 -21.39
C VAL A 193 -20.30 -45.65 -20.41
N LYS A 194 -20.14 -45.46 -19.10
CA LYS A 194 -20.56 -46.47 -18.10
C LYS A 194 -22.06 -46.73 -18.13
N VAL A 195 -22.88 -45.69 -18.32
CA VAL A 195 -24.34 -45.83 -18.47
C VAL A 195 -24.67 -46.59 -19.77
N ALA A 196 -23.98 -46.29 -20.87
CA ALA A 196 -24.15 -47.01 -22.13
C ALA A 196 -23.70 -48.47 -22.03
N GLU A 197 -22.58 -48.77 -21.36
CA GLU A 197 -22.10 -50.12 -21.09
C GLU A 197 -23.08 -50.92 -20.24
N GLY A 198 -23.65 -50.31 -19.20
CA GLY A 198 -24.71 -50.92 -18.38
C GLY A 198 -25.93 -51.29 -19.22
N ARG A 199 -26.43 -50.34 -20.04
CA ARG A 199 -27.53 -50.60 -20.98
C ARG A 199 -27.18 -51.69 -22.00
N LEU A 200 -25.95 -51.72 -22.50
CA LEU A 200 -25.49 -52.74 -23.43
C LEU A 200 -25.47 -54.13 -22.77
N ALA A 201 -25.01 -54.22 -21.52
CA ALA A 201 -25.01 -55.47 -20.75
C ALA A 201 -26.44 -55.97 -20.49
N ASP A 202 -27.36 -55.07 -20.12
CA ASP A 202 -28.78 -55.40 -19.92
C ASP A 202 -29.43 -55.89 -21.23
N LEU A 203 -29.20 -55.18 -22.34
CA LEU A 203 -29.68 -55.58 -23.66
C LEU A 203 -29.06 -56.90 -24.12
N SER A 204 -27.78 -57.12 -23.85
CA SER A 204 -27.11 -58.39 -24.17
C SER A 204 -27.69 -59.54 -23.33
N LYS A 205 -28.03 -59.30 -22.07
CA LYS A 205 -28.69 -60.30 -21.22
C LYS A 205 -30.08 -60.62 -21.75
N GLN A 206 -30.88 -59.59 -22.08
CA GLN A 206 -32.18 -59.78 -22.72
C GLN A 206 -32.08 -60.55 -24.04
N ALA A 207 -31.09 -60.22 -24.88
CA ALA A 207 -30.85 -60.93 -26.14
C ALA A 207 -30.51 -62.41 -25.91
N ASN A 208 -29.68 -62.72 -24.91
CA ASN A 208 -29.36 -64.11 -24.55
C ASN A 208 -30.56 -64.86 -23.99
N ASP A 209 -31.36 -64.23 -23.13
CA ASP A 209 -32.58 -64.82 -22.57
C ASP A 209 -33.59 -65.11 -23.70
N LEU A 210 -33.78 -64.17 -24.62
CA LEU A 210 -34.59 -64.38 -25.83
C LEU A 210 -34.02 -65.48 -26.72
N HIS A 211 -32.71 -65.57 -26.87
CA HIS A 211 -32.07 -66.63 -27.65
C HIS A 211 -32.29 -68.01 -27.01
N PHE A 212 -32.30 -68.09 -25.68
CA PHE A 212 -32.61 -69.30 -24.94
C PHE A 212 -34.09 -69.68 -25.09
N GLN A 213 -35.00 -68.71 -24.96
CA GLN A 213 -36.44 -68.91 -25.19
C GLN A 213 -36.70 -69.40 -26.63
N LEU A 214 -36.04 -68.81 -27.62
CA LEU A 214 -36.17 -69.19 -29.02
C LEU A 214 -35.63 -70.62 -29.26
N ALA A 215 -34.51 -70.98 -28.62
CA ALA A 215 -33.98 -72.34 -28.67
C ALA A 215 -34.95 -73.35 -28.04
N GLN A 216 -35.55 -72.99 -26.90
CA GLN A 216 -36.54 -73.81 -26.21
C GLN A 216 -37.79 -74.01 -27.07
N LEU A 217 -38.33 -72.93 -27.65
CA LEU A 217 -39.45 -72.97 -28.59
C LEU A 217 -39.14 -73.82 -29.83
N LYS A 218 -37.91 -73.77 -30.36
CA LYS A 218 -37.48 -74.66 -31.45
C LYS A 218 -37.50 -76.13 -31.05
N ILE A 219 -37.02 -76.45 -29.84
CA ILE A 219 -37.07 -77.83 -29.31
C ILE A 219 -38.52 -78.29 -29.17
N ASP A 220 -39.38 -77.44 -28.61
CA ASP A 220 -40.77 -77.78 -28.40
C ASP A 220 -41.54 -77.89 -29.72
N LEU A 221 -41.24 -77.05 -30.72
CA LEU A 221 -41.72 -77.20 -32.09
C LEU A 221 -41.33 -78.55 -32.68
N VAL A 222 -40.06 -78.98 -32.58
CA VAL A 222 -39.59 -80.28 -33.07
C VAL A 222 -40.34 -81.43 -32.38
N LYS A 223 -40.57 -81.34 -31.06
CA LYS A 223 -41.38 -82.34 -30.35
C LYS A 223 -42.81 -82.41 -30.89
N VAL A 224 -43.45 -81.26 -31.11
CA VAL A 224 -44.81 -81.19 -31.66
C VAL A 224 -44.86 -81.75 -33.07
N VAL A 225 -43.88 -81.40 -33.93
CA VAL A 225 -43.76 -81.95 -35.29
C VAL A 225 -43.61 -83.48 -35.25
N ASN A 226 -42.71 -84.01 -34.42
CA ASN A 226 -42.53 -85.46 -34.27
C ASN A 226 -43.79 -86.16 -33.74
N GLN A 227 -44.52 -85.53 -32.80
CA GLN A 227 -45.81 -86.03 -32.32
C GLN A 227 -46.86 -86.04 -33.43
N LEU A 228 -46.89 -85.01 -34.28
CA LEU A 228 -47.75 -84.92 -35.46
C LEU A 228 -47.41 -86.03 -36.46
N GLU A 229 -46.13 -86.23 -36.78
CA GLU A 229 -45.68 -87.31 -37.68
C GLU A 229 -46.04 -88.70 -37.14
N GLN A 230 -45.88 -88.95 -35.83
CA GLN A 230 -46.35 -90.20 -35.20
C GLN A 230 -47.86 -90.37 -35.29
N LYS A 231 -48.63 -89.30 -35.07
CA LYS A 231 -50.09 -89.34 -35.19
C LYS A 231 -50.54 -89.55 -36.64
N GLN A 232 -49.81 -88.98 -37.60
CA GLN A 232 -50.04 -89.17 -39.03
C GLN A 232 -49.72 -90.61 -39.44
N SER A 233 -48.61 -91.18 -38.96
CA SER A 233 -48.29 -92.59 -39.23
C SER A 233 -49.33 -93.54 -38.61
N LEU A 234 -49.90 -93.21 -37.45
CA LEU A 234 -51.00 -93.97 -36.84
C LEU A 234 -52.29 -93.87 -37.67
N LEU A 235 -52.58 -92.69 -38.23
CA LEU A 235 -53.71 -92.49 -39.13
C LEU A 235 -53.54 -93.35 -40.40
N ASP A 236 -52.36 -93.32 -41.00
CA ASP A 236 -52.05 -94.02 -42.25
C ASP A 236 -51.96 -95.55 -42.08
N SER A 237 -51.44 -96.04 -40.94
CA SER A 237 -51.23 -97.49 -40.71
C SER A 237 -52.39 -98.21 -40.03
N SER A 238 -53.21 -97.52 -39.22
CA SER A 238 -54.28 -98.15 -38.43
C SER A 238 -55.67 -97.75 -38.90
N TYR A 239 -55.90 -96.48 -39.25
CA TYR A 239 -57.26 -95.96 -39.48
C TYR A 239 -57.67 -96.02 -40.96
N LEU A 240 -56.81 -95.59 -41.89
CA LEU A 240 -57.12 -95.66 -43.32
C LEU A 240 -57.39 -97.09 -43.83
N PRO A 241 -56.58 -98.12 -43.47
CA PRO A 241 -56.85 -99.49 -43.89
C PRO A 241 -58.15 -100.04 -43.30
N LYS A 242 -58.47 -99.70 -42.04
CA LYS A 242 -59.73 -100.10 -41.40
C LYS A 242 -60.95 -99.43 -42.03
N LYS A 243 -60.85 -98.15 -42.37
CA LYS A 243 -61.91 -97.42 -43.07
C LYS A 243 -62.17 -98.02 -44.46
N VAL A 244 -61.12 -98.27 -45.24
CA VAL A 244 -61.23 -98.91 -46.56
C VAL A 244 -61.80 -100.32 -46.44
N HIS A 245 -61.45 -101.08 -45.40
CA HIS A 245 -62.01 -102.40 -45.14
C HIS A 245 -63.51 -102.35 -44.77
N ILE A 246 -63.93 -101.39 -43.95
CA ILE A 246 -65.34 -101.19 -43.60
C ILE A 246 -66.15 -100.71 -44.81
N GLU A 247 -65.64 -99.78 -45.61
CA GLU A 247 -66.27 -99.33 -46.86
C GLU A 247 -66.38 -100.49 -47.87
N ALA A 248 -65.37 -101.36 -47.99
CA ALA A 248 -65.42 -102.56 -48.82
C ALA A 248 -66.46 -103.57 -48.33
N MET A 249 -66.56 -103.81 -47.01
CA MET A 249 -67.59 -104.68 -46.42
C MET A 249 -69.01 -104.12 -46.58
N MET A 250 -69.18 -102.79 -46.59
CA MET A 250 -70.48 -102.16 -46.86
C MET A 250 -70.91 -102.33 -48.33
N VAL A 251 -69.98 -102.25 -49.28
CA VAL A 251 -70.26 -102.50 -50.70
C VAL A 251 -70.63 -103.97 -50.93
N GLU A 252 -69.94 -104.93 -50.31
CA GLU A 252 -70.33 -106.35 -50.36
C GLU A 252 -71.72 -106.58 -49.74
N ALA A 253 -72.04 -105.94 -48.61
CA ALA A 253 -73.36 -106.05 -47.98
C ALA A 253 -74.50 -105.42 -48.81
N GLU A 254 -74.23 -104.33 -49.55
CA GLU A 254 -75.17 -103.74 -50.49
C GLU A 254 -75.41 -104.60 -51.75
N GLU A 255 -74.41 -105.35 -52.20
CA GLU A 255 -74.57 -106.32 -53.31
C GLU A 255 -75.40 -107.54 -52.90
N TYR A 256 -75.22 -108.09 -51.68
CA TYR A 256 -76.07 -109.18 -51.17
C TYR A 256 -77.54 -108.78 -50.99
N SER A 257 -77.82 -107.50 -50.67
CA SER A 257 -79.18 -106.95 -50.59
C SER A 257 -79.88 -106.83 -51.96
N LYS A 258 -79.11 -106.56 -53.04
CA LYS A 258 -79.66 -106.44 -54.39
C LYS A 258 -79.91 -107.79 -55.07
N ILE A 259 -79.18 -108.84 -54.72
CA ILE A 259 -79.35 -110.19 -55.29
C ILE A 259 -80.56 -110.94 -54.66
N ALA A 260 -80.95 -110.62 -53.41
CA ALA A 260 -82.05 -111.31 -52.72
C ALA A 260 -83.48 -110.86 -53.11
N ARG A 261 -83.67 -110.01 -54.14
CA ARG A 261 -85.01 -109.50 -54.53
C ARG A 261 -85.62 -110.10 -55.80
N VAL A 262 -84.96 -111.00 -56.51
CA VAL A 262 -85.57 -111.62 -57.70
C VAL A 262 -85.17 -113.09 -57.84
N SER A 263 -85.68 -113.97 -56.97
CA SER A 263 -86.19 -115.30 -57.37
C SER A 263 -86.64 -116.13 -56.16
N SER A 264 -87.96 -116.33 -56.10
CA SER A 264 -88.69 -117.52 -55.61
C SER A 264 -88.56 -118.02 -54.16
N ASN A 265 -89.74 -118.01 -53.55
CA ASN A 265 -90.41 -119.09 -52.80
C ASN A 265 -89.83 -119.63 -51.47
N GLU A 266 -90.68 -119.45 -50.46
CA GLU A 266 -90.86 -120.27 -49.26
C GLU A 266 -89.76 -120.24 -48.19
N GLY A 267 -90.03 -119.42 -47.17
CA GLY A 267 -89.70 -119.72 -45.78
C GLY A 267 -88.29 -119.33 -45.32
N SER A 268 -88.25 -118.56 -44.24
CA SER A 268 -87.18 -118.52 -43.21
C SER A 268 -86.47 -117.17 -43.01
N ALA A 269 -86.36 -116.84 -41.71
CA ALA A 269 -85.28 -116.11 -41.05
C ALA A 269 -85.22 -114.57 -41.13
N PHE A 270 -86.02 -113.92 -40.29
CA PHE A 270 -85.64 -113.40 -38.96
C PHE A 270 -84.18 -112.93 -38.64
N SER A 271 -83.23 -112.75 -39.57
CA SER A 271 -81.84 -112.36 -39.20
C SER A 271 -81.35 -111.00 -39.72
N GLY A 272 -82.00 -110.39 -40.72
CA GLY A 272 -81.52 -109.14 -41.34
C GLY A 272 -81.78 -107.84 -40.54
N LYS A 273 -82.78 -107.81 -39.64
CA LYS A 273 -83.13 -106.58 -38.89
C LYS A 273 -82.31 -106.36 -37.61
N LEU A 274 -81.69 -107.40 -37.04
CA LEU A 274 -80.85 -107.26 -35.84
C LEU A 274 -79.43 -106.77 -36.18
N ILE A 275 -78.87 -107.26 -37.29
CA ILE A 275 -77.51 -106.93 -37.75
C ILE A 275 -77.40 -105.45 -38.17
N ILE A 276 -78.43 -104.91 -38.82
CA ILE A 276 -78.46 -103.50 -39.24
C ILE A 276 -78.54 -102.56 -38.04
N LYS A 277 -79.16 -102.97 -36.92
CA LYS A 277 -79.29 -102.11 -35.73
C LYS A 277 -77.98 -102.06 -34.92
N ASP A 278 -77.32 -103.20 -34.71
CA ASP A 278 -76.02 -103.27 -34.04
C ASP A 278 -74.91 -102.55 -34.83
N LEU A 279 -74.94 -102.63 -36.17
CA LEU A 279 -74.02 -101.87 -37.01
C LEU A 279 -74.27 -100.36 -36.92
N ASN A 280 -75.52 -99.91 -36.86
CA ASN A 280 -75.84 -98.48 -36.76
C ASN A 280 -75.52 -97.89 -35.39
N ASP A 281 -75.65 -98.68 -34.31
CA ASP A 281 -75.29 -98.26 -32.96
C ASP A 281 -73.76 -98.18 -32.80
N LYS A 282 -72.99 -99.12 -33.36
CA LYS A 282 -71.51 -99.02 -33.44
C LYS A 282 -71.03 -97.84 -34.30
N LEU A 283 -71.73 -97.55 -35.40
CA LEU A 283 -71.39 -96.44 -36.29
C LEU A 283 -71.71 -95.07 -35.64
N LYS A 284 -72.72 -95.02 -34.76
CA LYS A 284 -72.95 -93.84 -33.90
C LYS A 284 -71.88 -93.68 -32.83
N GLU A 285 -71.44 -94.77 -32.20
CA GLU A 285 -70.38 -94.74 -31.18
C GLU A 285 -69.05 -94.27 -31.79
N GLU A 286 -68.66 -94.82 -32.95
CA GLU A 286 -67.47 -94.37 -33.68
C GLU A 286 -67.59 -92.93 -34.21
N ASN A 287 -68.78 -92.50 -34.67
CA ASN A 287 -68.97 -91.10 -35.06
C ASN A 287 -68.90 -90.14 -33.86
N THR A 288 -69.37 -90.55 -32.67
CA THR A 288 -69.19 -89.74 -31.47
C THR A 288 -67.73 -89.65 -31.02
N GLU A 289 -66.93 -90.71 -31.22
CA GLU A 289 -65.49 -90.66 -30.98
C GLU A 289 -64.77 -89.77 -32.00
N ILE A 290 -65.15 -89.82 -33.27
CA ILE A 290 -64.60 -88.94 -34.32
C ILE A 290 -64.94 -87.47 -34.02
N ASP A 291 -66.18 -87.17 -33.65
CA ASP A 291 -66.59 -85.81 -33.27
C ASP A 291 -65.84 -85.32 -32.02
N GLN A 292 -65.61 -86.21 -31.04
CA GLN A 292 -64.83 -85.88 -29.85
C GLN A 292 -63.36 -85.58 -30.21
N VAL A 293 -62.75 -86.37 -31.09
CA VAL A 293 -61.38 -86.15 -31.58
C VAL A 293 -61.28 -84.84 -32.38
N GLN A 294 -62.27 -84.52 -33.22
CA GLN A 294 -62.32 -83.24 -33.94
C GLN A 294 -62.47 -82.05 -32.99
N LYS A 295 -63.27 -82.20 -31.93
CA LYS A 295 -63.47 -81.17 -30.90
C LYS A 295 -62.18 -80.93 -30.10
N ASP A 296 -61.47 -81.99 -29.74
CA ASP A 296 -60.18 -81.90 -29.03
C ASP A 296 -59.07 -81.30 -29.91
N LEU A 297 -59.04 -81.63 -31.20
CA LEU A 297 -58.14 -81.01 -32.18
C LEU A 297 -58.40 -79.52 -32.34
N LYS A 298 -59.68 -79.12 -32.42
CA LYS A 298 -60.07 -77.71 -32.51
C LYS A 298 -59.69 -76.93 -31.25
N ALA A 299 -59.94 -77.51 -30.07
CA ALA A 299 -59.54 -76.90 -28.80
C ALA A 299 -58.02 -76.69 -28.68
N LYS A 300 -57.21 -77.65 -29.13
CA LYS A 300 -55.75 -77.50 -29.17
C LYS A 300 -55.28 -76.47 -30.19
N TYR A 301 -55.96 -76.36 -31.33
CA TYR A 301 -55.65 -75.35 -32.35
C TYR A 301 -55.95 -73.93 -31.83
N ASP A 302 -57.07 -73.75 -31.13
CA ASP A 302 -57.43 -72.46 -30.53
C ASP A 302 -56.44 -72.07 -29.40
N GLN A 303 -56.00 -73.02 -28.56
CA GLN A 303 -54.95 -72.76 -27.55
C GLN A 303 -53.62 -72.33 -28.16
N LEU A 304 -53.19 -72.94 -29.28
CA LEU A 304 -51.97 -72.54 -29.97
C LEU A 304 -52.12 -71.14 -30.61
N ARG A 305 -53.31 -70.82 -31.12
CA ARG A 305 -53.61 -69.50 -31.69
C ARG A 305 -53.57 -68.41 -30.63
N ASP A 306 -54.10 -68.67 -29.44
CA ASP A 306 -54.13 -67.71 -28.34
C ASP A 306 -52.72 -67.44 -27.78
N LEU A 307 -51.87 -68.48 -27.68
CA LEU A 307 -50.46 -68.32 -27.27
C LEU A 307 -49.65 -67.46 -28.27
N VAL A 308 -49.93 -67.59 -29.57
CA VAL A 308 -49.28 -66.76 -30.60
C VAL A 308 -49.80 -65.30 -30.57
N ALA A 309 -51.04 -65.08 -30.14
CA ALA A 309 -51.59 -63.74 -29.98
C ALA A 309 -51.06 -63.01 -28.74
N GLU A 310 -50.70 -63.74 -27.66
CA GLU A 310 -50.10 -63.16 -26.46
C GLU A 310 -48.61 -62.77 -26.63
N GLU A 311 -47.89 -63.36 -27.58
CA GLU A 311 -46.47 -63.04 -27.86
C GLU A 311 -46.26 -61.87 -28.84
N ALA A 312 -47.32 -61.22 -29.34
CA ALA A 312 -47.16 -60.00 -30.12
C ALA A 312 -46.78 -58.80 -29.20
N PRO A 313 -45.60 -58.18 -29.35
CA PRO A 313 -45.15 -57.14 -28.44
C PRO A 313 -46.07 -55.91 -28.52
N ARG A 314 -46.67 -55.55 -27.38
CA ARG A 314 -47.26 -54.22 -27.17
C ARG A 314 -46.14 -53.20 -27.30
N GLY A 315 -46.11 -52.49 -28.42
CA GLY A 315 -45.19 -51.39 -28.65
C GLY A 315 -45.40 -50.32 -27.58
N ASP A 316 -44.45 -50.23 -26.65
CA ASP A 316 -44.32 -49.11 -25.72
C ASP A 316 -43.99 -47.84 -26.51
N THR A 317 -45.01 -47.02 -26.73
CA THR A 317 -44.88 -45.59 -26.98
C THR A 317 -44.38 -44.91 -25.70
N MET A 318 -43.07 -44.69 -25.62
CA MET A 318 -42.46 -43.69 -24.74
C MET A 318 -41.67 -42.71 -25.61
N MET A 319 -42.37 -41.69 -26.09
CA MET A 319 -41.76 -40.47 -26.65
C MET A 319 -41.93 -39.34 -25.64
N ASN A 320 -40.78 -38.95 -25.08
CA ASN A 320 -40.31 -37.61 -24.75
C ASN A 320 -41.30 -36.55 -24.22
N GLY A 321 -41.01 -36.10 -23.00
CA GLY A 321 -41.53 -34.85 -22.45
C GLY A 321 -40.59 -34.29 -21.38
N THR A 322 -39.44 -33.76 -21.80
CA THR A 322 -38.66 -32.80 -21.00
C THR A 322 -38.98 -31.41 -21.53
N GLN A 323 -39.67 -30.62 -20.70
CA GLN A 323 -39.57 -29.16 -20.69
C GLN A 323 -38.73 -28.78 -19.47
#